data_AF-A0A6B1B7Q2-F1
#
_entry.id   AF-A0A6B1B7Q2-F1
#
_cell.length_a   1.000
_cell.length_b   1.000
_cell.length_c   1.000
_cell.angle_alpha   90.00
_cell.angle_beta   90.00
_cell.angle_gamma   90.00
#
_symmetry.space_group_name_H-M   'P 1'
#
loop_
_entity.id
_entity.type
_entity.pdbx_description
1 polymer ?
#
loop_
_entity_poly.entity_id
_entity_poly.type
_entity_poly.pdbx_seq_one_letter_code
_entity_poly.pdbx_strand_id
1 'polypeptide(L)'
;MTTLVVLSVILIGLFIAGLAFYLFVVGSQLTRIAGLLEECSQIVWKIKSDAEAVEPGVERINNTAGVIAGALPLLYGMAEGIVAGATYEPEPEPREPSPARPAMGTRRSRLHDAVGYHPE
;
A
#
# COMPACT_ATOMS: atom_id res chain seq x y z
N MET A 1 -11.16 6.86 -85.19
CA MET A 1 -10.68 7.58 -84.00
C MET A 1 -9.18 7.78 -84.15
N THR A 2 -8.63 8.95 -83.81
CA THR A 2 -7.17 9.19 -83.90
C THR A 2 -6.45 8.55 -82.70
N THR A 3 -5.19 8.16 -82.87
CA THR A 3 -4.37 7.51 -81.84
C THR A 3 -4.27 8.32 -80.56
N LEU A 4 -4.11 9.65 -80.67
CA LEU A 4 -4.07 10.57 -79.53
C LEU A 4 -5.38 10.58 -78.71
N VAL A 5 -6.53 10.49 -79.37
CA VAL A 5 -7.84 10.43 -78.68
C VAL A 5 -7.96 9.14 -77.89
N VAL A 6 -7.56 8.00 -78.47
CA VAL A 6 -7.59 6.70 -77.79
C VAL A 6 -6.69 6.70 -76.54
N LEU A 7 -5.46 7.20 -76.67
CA LEU A 7 -4.52 7.30 -75.54
C LEU A 7 -5.02 8.24 -74.43
N SER A 8 -5.64 9.36 -74.80
CA SER A 8 -6.19 10.32 -73.83
C SER A 8 -7.33 9.70 -73.02
N VAL A 9 -8.25 9.00 -73.68
CA VAL A 9 -9.35 8.30 -73.01
C VAL A 9 -8.83 7.22 -72.06
N ILE A 10 -7.81 6.46 -72.49
CA ILE A 10 -7.16 5.44 -71.65
C ILE A 10 -6.52 6.08 -70.41
N LEU A 11 -5.78 7.19 -70.57
CA LEU A 11 -5.14 7.89 -69.46
C LEU A 11 -6.17 8.43 -68.45
N ILE A 12 -7.27 9.02 -68.93
CA ILE A 12 -8.36 9.48 -68.07
C ILE A 12 -8.97 8.30 -67.32
N GLY A 13 -9.22 7.18 -68.00
CA GLY A 13 -9.74 5.95 -67.38
C GLY A 13 -8.82 5.42 -66.29
N LEU A 14 -7.52 5.34 -66.54
CA LEU A 14 -6.52 4.94 -65.55
C LEU A 14 -6.46 5.90 -64.35
N PHE A 15 -6.56 7.20 -64.61
CA PHE A 15 -6.55 8.20 -63.54
C PHE A 15 -7.78 8.06 -62.63
N ILE A 16 -8.97 7.91 -63.21
CA ILE A 16 -10.21 7.68 -62.45
C ILE A 16 -10.12 6.36 -61.66
N ALA A 17 -9.63 5.29 -62.28
CA ALA A 17 -9.46 4.00 -61.60
C ALA A 17 -8.47 4.10 -60.43
N GLY A 18 -7.35 4.81 -60.60
CA GLY A 18 -6.37 5.05 -59.55
C GLY A 18 -6.95 5.85 -58.38
N LEU A 19 -7.70 6.92 -58.67
CA LEU A 19 -8.38 7.71 -57.64
C LEU A 19 -9.45 6.91 -56.89
N ALA A 20 -10.25 6.12 -57.61
CA ALA A 20 -11.27 5.27 -57.00
C ALA A 20 -10.62 4.24 -56.06
N PHE A 21 -9.53 3.61 -56.49
CA PHE A 21 -8.78 2.66 -55.65
C PHE A 21 -8.20 3.35 -54.42
N TYR A 22 -7.60 4.53 -54.57
CA TYR A 22 -7.06 5.30 -53.46
C TYR A 22 -8.14 5.65 -52.42
N LEU A 23 -9.28 6.18 -52.87
CA LEU A 23 -10.40 6.52 -51.99
C LEU A 23 -10.99 5.29 -51.31
N PHE A 24 -11.05 4.15 -52.01
CA PHE A 24 -11.47 2.89 -51.41
C PHE A 24 -10.55 2.47 -50.26
N VAL A 25 -9.23 2.54 -50.47
CA VAL A 25 -8.23 2.20 -49.44
C VAL A 25 -8.32 3.16 -48.25
N VAL A 26 -8.38 4.47 -48.50
CA VAL A 26 -8.52 5.47 -47.42
C VAL A 26 -9.84 5.30 -46.66
N GLY A 27 -10.94 5.09 -47.38
CA GLY A 27 -12.26 4.83 -46.80
C GLY A 27 -12.25 3.61 -45.88
N SER A 28 -11.63 2.50 -46.32
CA SER A 28 -11.50 1.29 -45.50
C SER A 28 -10.72 1.53 -44.20
N GLN A 29 -9.67 2.35 -44.25
CA GLN A 29 -8.88 2.71 -43.08
C GLN A 29 -9.66 3.60 -42.11
N LEU A 30 -10.39 4.59 -42.64
CA LEU A 30 -11.26 5.47 -41.84
C LEU A 30 -12.36 4.66 -41.14
N THR A 31 -13.00 3.72 -41.83
CA THR A 31 -14.01 2.84 -41.22
C THR A 31 -13.42 2.00 -40.09
N ARG A 32 -12.20 1.48 -40.27
CA ARG A 32 -11.52 0.72 -39.21
C ARG A 32 -11.21 1.59 -37.99
N ILE A 33 -10.72 2.80 -38.20
CA ILE A 33 -10.42 3.75 -37.11
C ILE A 33 -11.70 4.16 -36.39
N ALA A 34 -12.80 4.40 -37.12
CA ALA A 34 -14.09 4.71 -36.53
C ALA A 34 -14.58 3.59 -35.60
N GLY A 35 -14.44 2.32 -36.02
CA GLY A 35 -14.76 1.17 -35.17
C GLY A 35 -13.95 1.13 -33.88
N LEU A 36 -12.63 1.36 -33.96
CA LEU A 36 -11.77 1.40 -32.78
C LEU A 36 -12.15 2.55 -31.83
N LEU A 37 -12.47 3.73 -32.37
CA LEU A 37 -12.91 4.89 -31.57
C LEU A 37 -14.24 4.62 -30.87
N GLU A 38 -15.17 3.95 -31.54
CA GLU A 38 -16.44 3.53 -30.96
C GLU A 38 -16.24 2.56 -29.80
N GLU A 39 -15.42 1.52 -30.00
CA GLU A 39 -15.07 0.56 -28.93
C GLU A 39 -14.39 1.25 -27.74
N CYS A 40 -13.42 2.15 -28.00
CA CYS A 40 -12.78 2.93 -26.93
C CYS A 40 -13.79 3.80 -26.16
N SER A 41 -14.73 4.45 -26.87
CA SER A 41 -15.78 5.25 -26.23
C SER A 41 -16.66 4.40 -25.32
N GLN A 42 -17.09 3.23 -25.79
CA GLN A 42 -17.90 2.29 -25.00
C GLN A 42 -17.15 1.82 -23.74
N ILE A 43 -15.85 1.51 -23.86
CA ILE A 43 -15.00 1.13 -22.73
C ILE A 43 -14.90 2.27 -21.72
N VAL A 44 -14.63 3.50 -22.17
CA VAL A 44 -14.51 4.67 -21.28
C VAL A 44 -15.83 4.92 -20.54
N TRP A 45 -16.97 4.82 -21.22
CA TRP A 45 -18.29 4.94 -20.59
C TRP A 45 -18.55 3.86 -19.55
N LYS A 46 -18.15 2.61 -19.83
CA LYS A 46 -18.24 1.52 -18.86
C LYS A 46 -17.37 1.79 -17.63
N ILE A 47 -16.11 2.20 -17.84
CA ILE A 47 -15.20 2.56 -16.74
C ILE A 47 -15.80 3.68 -15.88
N LYS A 48 -16.39 4.72 -16.50
CA LYS A 48 -17.07 5.80 -15.77
C LYS A 48 -18.23 5.26 -14.94
N SER A 49 -19.07 4.41 -15.52
CA SER A 49 -20.20 3.80 -14.81
C SER A 49 -19.75 2.93 -13.63
N ASP A 50 -18.69 2.16 -13.80
CA ASP A 50 -18.12 1.32 -12.74
C ASP A 50 -17.50 2.20 -11.64
N ALA A 51 -16.81 3.29 -12.02
CA ALA A 51 -16.24 4.26 -11.08
C ALA A 51 -17.31 4.99 -10.26
N GLU A 52 -18.41 5.43 -10.88
CA GLU A 52 -19.55 6.06 -10.20
C GLU A 52 -20.18 5.12 -9.17
N ALA A 53 -20.24 3.82 -9.44
CA ALA A 53 -20.73 2.83 -8.49
C ALA A 53 -19.78 2.63 -7.29
N VAL A 54 -18.47 2.80 -7.50
CA VAL A 54 -17.42 2.58 -6.49
C VAL A 54 -17.17 3.82 -5.63
N GLU A 55 -17.27 5.03 -6.21
CA GLU A 55 -16.95 6.32 -5.58
C GLU A 55 -17.53 6.50 -4.16
N PRO A 56 -18.83 6.25 -3.89
CA PRO A 56 -19.40 6.40 -2.55
C PRO A 56 -18.81 5.40 -1.52
N GLY A 57 -18.33 4.25 -1.99
CA GLY A 57 -17.65 3.26 -1.17
C GLY A 57 -16.27 3.76 -0.75
N VAL A 58 -15.50 4.30 -1.70
CA VAL A 58 -14.14 4.80 -1.44
C VAL A 58 -14.17 6.03 -0.53
N GLU A 59 -15.13 6.94 -0.72
CA GLU A 59 -15.30 8.10 0.16
C GLU A 59 -15.57 7.68 1.61
N ARG A 60 -16.46 6.70 1.80
CA ARG A 60 -16.79 6.18 3.13
C ARG A 60 -15.61 5.46 3.78
N ILE A 61 -14.87 4.66 3.00
CA ILE A 61 -13.66 3.99 3.47
C ILE A 61 -12.62 5.05 3.86
N ASN A 62 -12.40 6.07 3.04
CA ASN A 62 -11.39 7.10 3.31
C ASN A 62 -11.73 7.90 4.58
N ASN A 63 -13.01 8.30 4.74
CA ASN A 63 -13.46 8.96 5.96
C ASN A 63 -13.29 8.07 7.20
N THR A 64 -13.73 6.81 7.13
CA THR A 64 -13.65 5.87 8.28
C THR A 64 -12.21 5.50 8.60
N ALA A 65 -11.40 5.17 7.59
CA ALA A 65 -9.99 4.86 7.74
C ALA A 65 -9.21 6.07 8.26
N GLY A 66 -9.56 7.30 7.84
CA GLY A 66 -9.00 8.53 8.39
C GLY A 66 -9.28 8.68 9.89
N VAL A 67 -10.51 8.39 10.33
CA VAL A 67 -10.87 8.37 11.77
C VAL A 67 -10.08 7.30 12.52
N ILE A 68 -10.01 6.07 12.00
CA ILE A 68 -9.25 4.97 12.60
C ILE A 68 -7.76 5.33 12.67
N ALA A 69 -7.20 5.89 11.60
CA ALA A 69 -5.80 6.32 11.55
C ALA A 69 -5.51 7.45 12.54
N GLY A 70 -6.44 8.38 12.75
CA GLY A 70 -6.33 9.40 13.79
C GLY A 70 -6.41 8.83 15.21
N ALA A 71 -7.17 7.76 15.42
CA ALA A 71 -7.30 7.08 16.71
C ALA A 71 -6.16 6.10 17.02
N LEU A 72 -5.46 5.59 15.99
CA LEU A 72 -4.39 4.60 16.13
C LEU A 72 -3.32 4.97 17.17
N PRO A 73 -2.80 6.23 17.24
CA PRO A 73 -1.83 6.61 18.26
C PRO A 73 -2.37 6.46 19.69
N LEU A 74 -3.65 6.77 19.93
CA LEU A 74 -4.28 6.63 21.25
C LEU A 74 -4.47 5.15 21.61
N LEU A 75 -4.90 4.34 20.63
CA LEU A 75 -5.06 2.90 20.82
C LEU A 75 -3.72 2.22 21.09
N TYR A 76 -2.67 2.63 20.38
CA TYR A 76 -1.32 2.13 20.58
C TYR A 76 -0.76 2.56 21.93
N GLY A 77 -0.84 3.85 22.29
CA GLY A 77 -0.38 4.34 23.59
C GLY A 77 -1.13 3.74 24.78
N MET A 78 -2.43 3.49 24.64
CA MET A 78 -3.20 2.75 25.65
C MET A 78 -2.72 1.30 25.77
N ALA A 79 -2.52 0.61 24.63
CA ALA A 79 -2.01 -0.75 24.63
C ALA A 79 -0.61 -0.84 25.26
N GLU A 80 0.28 0.10 24.94
CA GLU A 80 1.61 0.20 25.57
C GLU A 80 1.50 0.43 27.08
N GLY A 81 0.59 1.31 27.52
CA GLY A 81 0.36 1.55 28.96
C GLY A 81 -0.16 0.33 29.71
N ILE A 82 -1.07 -0.44 29.09
CA ILE A 82 -1.56 -1.72 29.65
C ILE A 82 -0.41 -2.73 29.74
N VAL A 83 0.38 -2.87 28.67
CA VAL A 83 1.53 -3.78 28.65
C VAL A 83 2.54 -3.39 29.72
N ALA A 84 2.87 -2.11 29.85
CA ALA A 84 3.79 -1.63 30.89
C ALA A 84 3.26 -1.94 32.29
N GLY A 85 1.98 -1.65 32.57
CA GLY A 85 1.38 -1.87 33.89
C GLY A 85 1.08 -3.34 34.24
N ALA A 86 0.88 -4.19 33.24
CA ALA A 86 0.64 -5.63 33.42
C ALA A 86 1.93 -6.46 33.32
N THR A 87 3.04 -5.87 32.83
CA THR A 87 4.33 -6.54 32.82
C THR A 87 4.82 -6.65 34.25
N TYR A 88 4.93 -7.88 34.73
CA TYR A 88 5.49 -8.18 36.03
C TYR A 88 6.95 -7.73 36.07
N GLU A 89 7.24 -6.66 36.83
CA GLU A 89 8.60 -6.35 37.27
C GLU A 89 8.86 -7.10 38.58
N PRO A 90 9.74 -8.12 38.60
CA PRO A 90 10.14 -8.75 39.84
C PRO A 90 10.80 -7.71 40.74
N GLU A 91 10.35 -7.63 41.99
CA GLU A 91 11.10 -6.93 43.02
C GLU A 91 12.55 -7.42 42.98
N PRO A 92 13.55 -6.54 43.10
CA PRO A 92 14.92 -6.99 43.24
C PRO A 92 14.99 -7.82 44.51
N GLU A 93 14.98 -9.14 44.36
CA GLU A 93 15.22 -10.05 45.47
C GLU A 93 16.51 -9.59 46.15
N PRO A 94 16.53 -9.49 47.50
CA PRO A 94 17.80 -9.38 48.19
C PRO A 94 18.65 -10.54 47.69
N ARG A 95 19.72 -10.26 46.95
CA ARG A 95 20.60 -11.29 46.37
C ARG A 95 21.13 -12.27 47.43
N GLU A 96 21.00 -11.92 48.70
CA GLU A 96 21.30 -12.78 49.84
C GLU A 96 20.20 -12.64 50.91
N PRO A 97 19.64 -13.75 51.42
CA PRO A 97 18.82 -13.73 52.63
C PRO A 97 19.61 -13.07 53.76
N SER A 98 19.04 -12.07 54.44
CA SER A 98 19.69 -11.47 55.61
C SER A 98 20.05 -12.57 56.61
N PRO A 99 21.29 -12.63 57.11
CA PRO A 99 21.69 -13.60 58.11
C PRO A 99 20.72 -13.59 59.29
N ALA A 100 20.29 -14.76 59.77
CA ALA A 100 19.40 -14.87 60.92
C ALA A 100 20.06 -14.23 62.15
N ARG A 101 19.50 -13.10 62.62
CA ARG A 101 19.98 -12.39 63.81
C ARG A 101 19.20 -12.89 65.05
N PRO A 102 19.88 -13.15 66.18
CA PRO A 102 19.18 -13.47 67.43
C PRO A 102 18.42 -12.25 67.95
N ALA A 103 17.43 -12.46 68.83
CA ALA A 103 16.59 -11.38 69.39
C ALA A 103 17.37 -10.27 70.13
N MET A 104 18.64 -10.52 70.52
CA MET A 104 19.55 -9.51 71.09
C MET A 104 20.32 -8.70 70.04
N GLY A 105 19.95 -8.77 68.75
CA GLY A 105 20.53 -7.96 67.67
C GLY A 105 21.79 -8.56 67.05
N THR A 106 22.94 -8.50 67.74
CA THR A 106 24.23 -8.96 67.18
C THR A 106 24.71 -10.23 67.89
N ARG A 107 24.94 -11.31 67.14
CA ARG A 107 25.59 -12.51 67.68
C ARG A 107 27.05 -12.20 67.97
N ARG A 108 27.41 -12.02 69.24
CA ARG A 108 28.81 -11.91 69.68
C ARG A 108 29.50 -13.27 69.49
N SER A 109 30.09 -13.48 68.32
CA SER A 109 30.78 -14.73 67.98
C SER A 109 32.21 -14.71 68.53
N ARG A 110 32.59 -15.71 69.33
CA ARG A 110 33.98 -15.91 69.79
C ARG A 110 34.86 -16.66 68.78
N LEU A 111 34.36 -16.87 67.55
CA LEU A 111 35.11 -17.63 66.54
C LEU A 111 36.46 -16.99 66.23
N HIS A 112 36.53 -15.65 66.21
CA HIS A 112 37.77 -14.90 65.97
C HIS A 112 38.77 -15.00 67.12
N ASP A 113 38.29 -15.12 68.37
CA ASP A 113 39.13 -15.28 69.55
C ASP A 113 39.91 -16.61 69.53
N ALA A 114 39.35 -17.65 68.89
CA ALA A 114 39.97 -18.98 68.79
C ALA A 114 41.07 -19.08 67.73
N VAL A 115 41.11 -18.17 66.74
CA VAL A 115 42.11 -18.13 65.66
C VAL A 115 43.06 -16.93 65.76
N GLY A 116 43.01 -16.17 66.86
CA GLY A 116 43.91 -15.03 67.11
C GLY A 116 43.69 -13.85 66.15
N TYR A 117 42.50 -13.74 65.55
CA TYR A 117 42.19 -12.67 64.60
C TYR A 117 41.76 -11.41 65.36
N HIS A 118 42.58 -10.36 65.28
CA HIS A 118 42.27 -9.03 65.80
C HIS A 118 41.92 -8.11 64.62
N PRO A 119 40.65 -7.70 64.47
CA PRO A 119 40.29 -6.68 63.49
C PRO A 119 40.73 -5.30 64.00
N GLU A 120 41.66 -4.66 63.29
CA GLU A 120 41.93 -3.22 63.37
C GLU A 120 40.95 -2.46 62.47
#